data_AF-L9YKU1-F1
#
_entry.id   AF-L9YKU1-F1
#
_cell.length_a   1.000
_cell.length_b   1.000
_cell.length_c   1.000
_cell.angle_alpha   90.00
_cell.angle_beta   90.00
_cell.angle_gamma   90.00
#
_symmetry.space_group_name_H-M   'P 1'
#
loop_
_entity.id
_entity.type
_entity.pdbx_description
1 polymer ?
#
loop_
_entity_poly.entity_id
_entity_poly.type
_entity_poly.pdbx_seq_one_letter_code
_entity_poly.pdbx_strand_id
1 'polypeptide(L)'
;MTSIVGAGFAASAGSAAASEEYDVIEVGPGEFWQHRLSEGETFENVLIDITAQGAQAKIWATGISDFEIRNVGWLGRWDTRERHAFIHAACSGHGVIENVYMGDGAASTNYPNSPTGVFVNRRHSGHIDIDNLHVQHVADNAVYASEPTRTGGGTVDIRNSYARDMQPAAWRVPGGSTVENCVAINCHRGVWVRYGEIDVIDCDLQGNRVGDMVAHASGIAGHAAPVINAENTAWGTDTVQSSGAINGSSVGSTRRTDPEDVDGVPLSAEEAAGGESGDSSPSPPSNPGNGDDGDGEDDPDLEDIWNDDEPNHLVLEDGTSGVSEYQLTGYGTAEAGDDADTNPDDPYRDTVSSDGDEFVVEGFLGGYRDDFYVEGRIDSVTVDSDVTAVVNGNAFDPDELEGVGSWDDEDESSDDSDEQLPHVLLFDGTEASGPTTYSFTIDGEVEPSEYRGATIDDENEIEGTTVRGIVANWRDAYRFSGDITDFRLAGEADINLEYDVDE
;
A
#
# COMPACT_ATOMS: atom_id res chain seq x y z
N MET A 1 43.20 -22.69 47.06
CA MET A 1 43.29 -23.65 45.95
C MET A 1 41.98 -23.53 45.19
N THR A 2 41.98 -22.89 44.02
CA THR A 2 42.07 -23.51 42.67
C THR A 2 40.82 -24.34 42.32
N SER A 3 40.17 -24.16 41.15
CA SER A 3 40.52 -23.30 40.00
C SER A 3 39.29 -22.71 39.30
N ILE A 4 39.49 -21.58 38.63
CA ILE A 4 38.66 -21.16 37.50
C ILE A 4 39.03 -22.03 36.29
N VAL A 5 38.05 -22.37 35.47
CA VAL A 5 38.19 -22.59 34.01
C VAL A 5 36.98 -21.92 33.37
N GLY A 6 37.21 -21.03 32.41
CA GLY A 6 36.16 -20.47 31.56
C GLY A 6 36.22 -21.06 30.16
N ALA A 7 35.12 -21.01 29.43
CA ALA A 7 35.07 -21.16 27.98
C ALA A 7 34.33 -19.93 27.44
N GLY A 8 34.96 -19.18 26.55
CA GLY A 8 34.31 -18.04 25.90
C GLY A 8 33.45 -18.51 24.74
N PHE A 9 32.26 -17.93 24.59
CA PHE A 9 31.63 -17.85 23.27
C PHE A 9 32.31 -16.73 22.50
N ALA A 10 32.62 -16.98 21.22
CA ALA A 10 33.06 -15.94 20.31
C ALA A 10 31.82 -15.18 19.84
N ALA A 11 31.89 -13.85 19.82
CA ALA A 11 30.91 -13.05 19.11
C ALA A 11 31.20 -13.16 17.59
N SER A 12 30.26 -13.70 16.85
CA SER A 12 30.20 -13.55 15.39
C SER A 12 29.45 -12.26 15.08
N ALA A 13 30.18 -11.20 14.75
CA ALA A 13 29.60 -10.09 14.00
C ALA A 13 29.39 -10.54 12.54
N GLY A 14 28.34 -10.08 11.88
CA GLY A 14 28.09 -10.43 10.47
C GLY A 14 26.63 -10.60 10.05
N SER A 15 25.74 -9.70 10.47
CA SER A 15 24.76 -9.06 9.59
C SER A 15 24.24 -7.81 10.31
N ALA A 16 24.25 -6.66 9.64
CA ALA A 16 23.15 -5.74 9.86
C ALA A 16 21.94 -6.35 9.13
N ALA A 17 20.78 -6.36 9.77
CA ALA A 17 19.53 -6.42 9.02
C ALA A 17 19.23 -4.99 8.55
N ALA A 18 18.34 -4.84 7.57
CA ALA A 18 17.62 -3.58 7.41
C ALA A 18 16.86 -3.25 8.71
N SER A 19 16.46 -2.00 8.89
CA SER A 19 15.48 -1.64 9.91
C SER A 19 14.16 -2.36 9.59
N GLU A 20 13.79 -3.34 10.41
CA GLU A 20 12.43 -3.87 10.42
C GLU A 20 11.51 -2.73 10.88
N GLU A 21 10.59 -2.29 10.02
CA GLU A 21 9.69 -1.15 10.29
C GLU A 21 8.57 -1.48 11.29
N TYR A 22 8.59 -2.72 11.81
CA TYR A 22 7.62 -3.30 12.71
C TYR A 22 8.27 -4.15 13.80
N ASP A 23 7.60 -4.23 14.96
CA ASP A 23 8.01 -5.10 16.06
C ASP A 23 7.69 -6.58 15.73
N VAL A 24 8.69 -7.47 15.74
CA VAL A 24 8.48 -8.92 15.52
C VAL A 24 8.23 -9.65 16.84
N ILE A 25 7.13 -10.40 16.91
CA ILE A 25 6.73 -11.22 18.07
C ILE A 25 6.79 -12.72 17.72
N GLU A 26 7.97 -13.32 17.87
CA GLU A 26 8.15 -14.78 17.81
C GLU A 26 7.35 -15.49 18.92
N VAL A 27 6.39 -16.36 18.56
CA VAL A 27 5.64 -17.18 19.53
C VAL A 27 6.18 -18.61 19.59
N GLY A 28 6.53 -19.08 20.79
CA GLY A 28 7.21 -20.36 20.96
C GLY A 28 6.39 -21.62 20.60
N PRO A 29 7.05 -22.76 20.30
CA PRO A 29 6.36 -24.02 20.00
C PRO A 29 5.42 -24.49 21.13
N GLY A 30 4.12 -24.52 20.84
CA GLY A 30 3.07 -24.88 21.80
C GLY A 30 2.71 -23.77 22.79
N GLU A 31 3.19 -22.55 22.58
CA GLU A 31 2.83 -21.38 23.38
C GLU A 31 1.45 -20.83 22.98
N PHE A 32 0.82 -20.10 23.90
CA PHE A 32 -0.31 -19.23 23.59
C PHE A 32 0.01 -17.84 24.12
N TRP A 33 0.58 -17.01 23.25
CA TRP A 33 0.86 -15.62 23.54
C TRP A 33 -0.46 -14.83 23.59
N GLN A 34 -0.55 -13.88 24.51
CA GLN A 34 -1.70 -13.00 24.60
C GLN A 34 -1.31 -11.60 25.07
N HIS A 35 -1.53 -10.61 24.22
CA HIS A 35 -1.56 -9.20 24.62
C HIS A 35 -2.94 -8.78 25.15
N ARG A 36 -2.97 -7.72 25.94
CA ARG A 36 -4.19 -7.08 26.47
C ARG A 36 -3.98 -5.57 26.53
N LEU A 37 -4.71 -4.87 25.67
CA LEU A 37 -4.67 -3.41 25.60
C LEU A 37 -5.21 -2.77 26.89
N SER A 38 -4.60 -1.64 27.22
CA SER A 38 -4.99 -0.67 28.24
C SER A 38 -6.03 0.32 27.71
N GLU A 39 -6.47 1.24 28.57
CA GLU A 39 -7.41 2.31 28.18
C GLU A 39 -6.73 3.29 27.20
N GLY A 40 -7.25 3.42 25.97
CA GLY A 40 -6.67 4.30 24.96
C GLY A 40 -5.28 3.88 24.50
N GLU A 41 -5.00 2.57 24.49
CA GLU A 41 -3.78 2.01 23.94
C GLU A 41 -3.94 1.78 22.43
N THR A 42 -2.98 2.27 21.65
CA THR A 42 -2.74 1.83 20.28
C THR A 42 -1.74 0.67 20.31
N PHE A 43 -2.00 -0.35 19.50
CA PHE A 43 -1.09 -1.46 19.25
C PHE A 43 -0.87 -1.52 17.74
N GLU A 44 0.31 -1.13 17.28
CA GLU A 44 0.58 -0.84 15.87
C GLU A 44 1.97 -1.31 15.40
N ASN A 45 2.06 -1.58 14.10
CA ASN A 45 3.24 -2.04 13.38
C ASN A 45 3.87 -3.29 14.00
N VAL A 46 3.15 -4.43 13.92
CA VAL A 46 3.57 -5.68 14.58
C VAL A 46 3.38 -6.91 13.69
N LEU A 47 4.47 -7.66 13.47
CA LEU A 47 4.43 -8.99 12.86
C LEU A 47 4.40 -10.08 13.94
N ILE A 48 3.31 -10.85 14.00
CA ILE A 48 3.10 -11.88 15.03
C ILE A 48 3.32 -13.28 14.43
N ASP A 49 4.55 -13.80 14.56
CA ASP A 49 4.96 -15.11 14.07
C ASP A 49 4.42 -16.26 14.94
N ILE A 50 3.52 -17.06 14.35
CA ILE A 50 3.00 -18.33 14.88
C ILE A 50 3.35 -19.54 13.99
N THR A 51 4.40 -19.47 13.16
CA THR A 51 4.89 -20.57 12.31
C THR A 51 5.38 -21.77 13.12
N ALA A 52 5.79 -21.56 14.38
CA ALA A 52 6.23 -22.61 15.28
C ALA A 52 5.10 -23.59 15.63
N GLN A 53 5.37 -24.90 15.60
CA GLN A 53 4.33 -25.93 15.84
C GLN A 53 3.59 -25.71 17.17
N GLY A 54 2.27 -25.57 17.11
CA GLY A 54 1.41 -25.34 18.28
C GLY A 54 1.36 -23.89 18.78
N ALA A 55 2.08 -22.95 18.15
CA ALA A 55 2.06 -21.54 18.49
C ALA A 55 0.69 -20.91 18.17
N GLN A 56 0.28 -19.99 19.03
CA GLN A 56 -1.02 -19.32 18.99
C GLN A 56 -0.84 -17.92 19.57
N ALA A 57 -1.51 -16.93 18.99
CA ALA A 57 -1.45 -15.55 19.45
C ALA A 57 -2.85 -14.97 19.66
N LYS A 58 -2.95 -13.88 20.44
CA LYS A 58 -4.20 -13.17 20.62
C LYS A 58 -4.02 -11.74 21.13
N ILE A 59 -4.74 -10.79 20.52
CA ILE A 59 -5.00 -9.47 21.06
C ILE A 59 -6.32 -9.46 21.85
N TRP A 60 -6.33 -8.82 23.03
CA TRP A 60 -7.49 -8.73 23.92
C TRP A 60 -7.81 -7.26 24.26
N ALA A 61 -8.61 -6.62 23.42
CA ALA A 61 -9.08 -5.23 23.58
C ALA A 61 -10.50 -5.20 24.19
N THR A 62 -10.67 -5.54 25.47
CA THR A 62 -12.02 -5.55 26.10
C THR A 62 -12.06 -4.97 27.51
N GLY A 63 -13.11 -4.19 27.80
CA GLY A 63 -13.33 -3.62 29.13
C GLY A 63 -12.54 -2.32 29.35
N ILE A 64 -12.27 -1.67 28.23
CA ILE A 64 -11.63 -0.37 28.04
C ILE A 64 -12.64 0.51 27.27
N SER A 65 -12.56 1.83 27.41
CA SER A 65 -13.45 2.75 26.71
C SER A 65 -13.12 2.79 25.22
N ASP A 66 -11.84 3.00 24.91
CA ASP A 66 -11.30 3.27 23.57
C ASP A 66 -10.02 2.46 23.35
N PHE A 67 -9.72 2.09 22.09
CA PHE A 67 -8.53 1.31 21.70
C PHE A 67 -8.24 1.44 20.21
N GLU A 68 -7.00 1.23 19.78
CA GLU A 68 -6.65 1.11 18.36
C GLU A 68 -5.75 -0.11 18.14
N ILE A 69 -6.00 -0.83 17.04
CA ILE A 69 -5.16 -1.92 16.52
C ILE A 69 -4.94 -1.58 15.05
N ARG A 70 -3.70 -1.22 14.69
CA ARG A 70 -3.30 -0.80 13.34
C ARG A 70 -2.18 -1.70 12.86
N ASN A 71 -2.04 -1.92 11.56
CA ASN A 71 -0.84 -2.53 10.97
C ASN A 71 -0.38 -3.81 11.72
N VAL A 72 -1.19 -4.88 11.68
CA VAL A 72 -0.88 -6.15 12.36
C VAL A 72 -0.98 -7.36 11.44
N GLY A 73 0.16 -8.02 11.22
CA GLY A 73 0.27 -9.30 10.53
C GLY A 73 0.25 -10.51 11.46
N TRP A 74 -0.46 -11.56 11.08
CA TRP A 74 -0.25 -12.91 11.61
C TRP A 74 0.46 -13.80 10.58
N LEU A 75 1.78 -13.93 10.73
CA LEU A 75 2.60 -14.86 9.97
C LEU A 75 2.47 -16.27 10.56
N GLY A 76 2.22 -17.27 9.70
CA GLY A 76 2.10 -18.64 10.12
C GLY A 76 0.66 -19.07 10.42
N ARG A 77 0.40 -20.35 10.17
CA ARG A 77 -0.94 -20.95 10.22
C ARG A 77 -1.29 -21.51 11.59
N TRP A 78 -2.46 -21.14 12.13
CA TRP A 78 -2.99 -21.66 13.39
C TRP A 78 -3.21 -23.19 13.33
N ASP A 79 -2.23 -23.99 13.79
CA ASP A 79 -2.22 -25.44 13.60
C ASP A 79 -3.04 -26.25 14.63
N THR A 80 -3.48 -25.59 15.70
CA THR A 80 -4.19 -26.22 16.82
C THR A 80 -5.69 -26.42 16.53
N ARG A 81 -6.43 -26.94 17.53
CA ARG A 81 -7.90 -27.03 17.52
C ARG A 81 -8.55 -26.22 18.64
N GLU A 82 -7.77 -25.43 19.37
CA GLU A 82 -8.33 -24.60 20.44
C GLU A 82 -9.09 -23.41 19.84
N ARG A 83 -10.24 -23.09 20.43
CA ARG A 83 -11.17 -22.10 19.88
C ARG A 83 -10.96 -20.75 20.54
N HIS A 84 -10.07 -19.95 19.96
CA HIS A 84 -9.85 -18.57 20.35
C HIS A 84 -10.30 -17.61 19.23
N ALA A 85 -9.87 -16.36 19.31
CA ALA A 85 -10.01 -15.40 18.23
C ALA A 85 -8.71 -14.59 18.21
N PHE A 86 -8.20 -14.27 17.01
CA PHE A 86 -6.99 -13.46 16.84
C PHE A 86 -7.16 -12.11 17.55
N ILE A 87 -8.28 -11.43 17.28
CA ILE A 87 -8.70 -10.22 17.99
C ILE A 87 -9.98 -10.48 18.78
N HIS A 88 -10.01 -10.06 20.05
CA HIS A 88 -11.21 -10.05 20.88
C HIS A 88 -11.47 -8.64 21.39
N ALA A 89 -12.40 -7.95 20.73
CA ALA A 89 -12.72 -6.55 20.96
C ALA A 89 -14.00 -6.34 21.79
N ALA A 90 -14.05 -5.23 22.55
CA ALA A 90 -15.25 -4.55 23.04
C ALA A 90 -14.89 -3.26 23.80
N CYS A 91 -15.02 -2.14 23.10
CA CYS A 91 -15.02 -0.76 23.60
C CYS A 91 -16.40 -0.32 24.14
N SER A 92 -16.43 0.85 24.79
CA SER A 92 -17.67 1.59 25.12
C SER A 92 -17.71 3.03 24.58
N GLY A 93 -16.60 3.56 24.07
CA GLY A 93 -16.50 4.75 23.22
C GLY A 93 -16.30 4.33 21.77
N HIS A 94 -15.08 4.47 21.25
CA HIS A 94 -14.68 4.10 19.89
C HIS A 94 -13.67 2.92 19.89
N GLY A 95 -13.30 2.41 18.71
CA GLY A 95 -12.32 1.35 18.58
C GLY A 95 -11.94 1.13 17.12
N VAL A 96 -10.65 1.03 16.83
CA VAL A 96 -10.14 0.83 15.46
C VAL A 96 -9.50 -0.55 15.33
N ILE A 97 -9.76 -1.22 14.21
CA ILE A 97 -9.05 -2.42 13.74
C ILE A 97 -8.76 -2.20 12.25
N GLU A 98 -7.54 -1.82 11.91
CA GLU A 98 -7.18 -1.25 10.61
C GLU A 98 -5.88 -1.88 10.09
N ASN A 99 -5.81 -2.19 8.79
CA ASN A 99 -4.72 -2.92 8.14
C ASN A 99 -4.27 -4.17 8.92
N VAL A 100 -5.04 -5.26 8.81
CA VAL A 100 -4.83 -6.48 9.59
C VAL A 100 -4.90 -7.74 8.73
N TYR A 101 -3.81 -8.50 8.72
CA TYR A 101 -3.72 -9.76 7.99
C TYR A 101 -3.84 -10.99 8.89
N MET A 102 -4.71 -11.90 8.50
CA MET A 102 -4.89 -13.24 9.09
C MET A 102 -4.99 -14.31 8.00
N GLY A 103 -4.41 -14.09 6.82
CA GLY A 103 -4.66 -14.88 5.61
C GLY A 103 -4.09 -16.31 5.64
N ASP A 104 -3.04 -16.55 6.40
CA ASP A 104 -2.46 -17.90 6.59
C ASP A 104 -3.44 -18.86 7.32
N GLY A 105 -4.40 -18.27 8.06
CA GLY A 105 -5.61 -18.93 8.55
C GLY A 105 -5.37 -20.06 9.55
N ALA A 106 -6.10 -21.18 9.40
CA ALA A 106 -6.06 -22.28 10.35
C ALA A 106 -5.94 -23.66 9.69
N ALA A 107 -5.30 -24.61 10.36
CA ALA A 107 -5.24 -26.01 9.91
C ALA A 107 -6.60 -26.74 10.02
N SER A 108 -7.54 -26.16 10.77
CA SER A 108 -8.85 -26.77 11.06
C SER A 108 -9.97 -26.13 10.25
N THR A 109 -10.29 -26.74 9.11
CA THR A 109 -11.37 -26.31 8.20
C THR A 109 -12.78 -26.68 8.68
N ASN A 110 -13.01 -26.93 9.98
CA ASN A 110 -14.28 -27.40 10.52
C ASN A 110 -14.73 -26.70 11.82
N TYR A 111 -15.82 -25.95 11.74
CA TYR A 111 -16.49 -25.32 12.88
C TYR A 111 -16.91 -26.36 13.95
N PRO A 112 -16.76 -26.08 15.25
CA PRO A 112 -16.25 -24.85 15.87
C PRO A 112 -14.76 -24.95 16.27
N ASN A 113 -13.96 -25.80 15.62
CA ASN A 113 -12.63 -26.20 16.11
C ASN A 113 -11.51 -25.34 15.48
N SER A 114 -11.74 -24.04 15.32
CA SER A 114 -10.90 -23.06 14.60
C SER A 114 -10.92 -21.73 15.35
N PRO A 115 -9.88 -20.88 15.23
CA PRO A 115 -10.02 -19.46 15.56
C PRO A 115 -11.15 -18.79 14.77
N THR A 116 -11.67 -17.70 15.35
CA THR A 116 -12.39 -16.60 14.67
C THR A 116 -11.38 -15.50 14.35
N GLY A 117 -11.59 -14.68 13.32
CA GLY A 117 -10.76 -13.48 13.10
C GLY A 117 -10.97 -12.46 14.23
N VAL A 118 -11.99 -11.61 14.08
CA VAL A 118 -12.44 -10.66 15.11
C VAL A 118 -13.68 -11.21 15.83
N PHE A 119 -13.64 -11.31 17.15
CA PHE A 119 -14.81 -11.58 17.99
C PHE A 119 -15.17 -10.38 18.87
N VAL A 120 -16.33 -9.77 18.61
CA VAL A 120 -16.82 -8.61 19.37
C VAL A 120 -17.74 -9.06 20.51
N ASN A 121 -17.38 -8.70 21.74
CA ASN A 121 -18.02 -9.19 22.95
C ASN A 121 -19.44 -8.61 23.12
N ARG A 122 -20.39 -9.38 23.67
CA ARG A 122 -21.78 -8.95 23.94
C ARG A 122 -21.94 -7.69 24.81
N ARG A 123 -20.85 -7.24 25.45
CA ARG A 123 -20.77 -6.05 26.31
C ARG A 123 -20.43 -4.76 25.56
N HIS A 124 -19.91 -4.84 24.34
CA HIS A 124 -19.60 -3.69 23.51
C HIS A 124 -20.85 -2.81 23.33
N SER A 125 -20.68 -1.53 23.64
CA SER A 125 -21.76 -0.51 23.68
C SER A 125 -21.37 0.81 23.02
N GLY A 126 -20.19 0.87 22.43
CA GLY A 126 -19.68 2.00 21.66
C GLY A 126 -19.77 1.71 20.16
N HIS A 127 -18.79 2.19 19.41
CA HIS A 127 -18.57 1.88 18.00
C HIS A 127 -17.21 1.20 17.79
N ILE A 128 -17.10 0.30 16.81
CA ILE A 128 -15.83 -0.18 16.27
C ILE A 128 -15.88 0.03 14.75
N ASP A 129 -14.85 0.65 14.19
CA ASP A 129 -14.56 0.61 12.77
C ASP A 129 -13.56 -0.53 12.52
N ILE A 130 -13.79 -1.27 11.44
CA ILE A 130 -12.89 -2.30 10.93
C ILE A 130 -12.61 -1.94 9.47
N ASP A 131 -11.34 -1.78 9.12
CA ASP A 131 -10.88 -1.43 7.78
C ASP A 131 -9.69 -2.31 7.36
N ASN A 132 -9.45 -2.46 6.06
CA ASN A 132 -8.32 -3.20 5.48
C ASN A 132 -8.06 -4.56 6.19
N LEU A 133 -9.12 -5.38 6.38
CA LEU A 133 -9.05 -6.65 7.12
C LEU A 133 -9.09 -7.86 6.16
N HIS A 134 -7.99 -8.61 6.09
CA HIS A 134 -7.90 -9.89 5.38
C HIS A 134 -8.04 -11.06 6.36
N VAL A 135 -9.11 -11.87 6.25
CA VAL A 135 -9.20 -13.17 6.97
C VAL A 135 -9.64 -14.28 6.02
N GLN A 136 -8.77 -15.28 5.80
CA GLN A 136 -9.15 -16.48 5.04
C GLN A 136 -8.76 -17.79 5.72
N HIS A 137 -9.28 -18.90 5.19
CA HIS A 137 -8.97 -20.28 5.61
C HIS A 137 -9.17 -20.62 7.10
N VAL A 138 -9.94 -19.81 7.85
CA VAL A 138 -10.44 -20.14 9.20
C VAL A 138 -11.88 -20.65 9.13
N ALA A 139 -12.24 -21.62 9.97
CA ALA A 139 -13.57 -22.24 9.94
C ALA A 139 -14.59 -21.65 10.92
N ASP A 140 -14.25 -20.61 11.67
CA ASP A 140 -15.24 -19.79 12.38
C ASP A 140 -15.65 -18.59 11.49
N ASN A 141 -15.99 -17.44 12.06
CA ASN A 141 -16.34 -16.24 11.28
C ASN A 141 -15.07 -15.40 11.00
N ALA A 142 -15.08 -14.58 9.95
CA ALA A 142 -14.11 -13.50 9.81
C ALA A 142 -14.37 -12.45 10.91
N VAL A 143 -15.58 -11.86 10.92
CA VAL A 143 -16.04 -10.96 11.99
C VAL A 143 -17.31 -11.52 12.64
N TYR A 144 -17.22 -11.90 13.93
CA TYR A 144 -18.36 -12.26 14.76
C TYR A 144 -18.73 -11.09 15.69
N ALA A 145 -19.68 -10.26 15.24
CA ALA A 145 -20.15 -9.08 15.99
C ALA A 145 -21.67 -9.03 16.29
N SER A 146 -22.41 -10.12 16.10
CA SER A 146 -23.88 -10.19 16.36
C SER A 146 -24.32 -10.49 17.82
N GLU A 147 -23.40 -10.50 18.79
CA GLU A 147 -23.75 -10.61 20.23
C GLU A 147 -24.02 -9.25 20.93
N PRO A 148 -23.32 -8.13 20.63
CA PRO A 148 -23.64 -6.77 21.11
C PRO A 148 -25.13 -6.41 21.11
N THR A 149 -25.85 -6.65 20.01
CA THR A 149 -27.30 -6.35 19.86
C THR A 149 -28.20 -7.05 20.90
N ARG A 150 -27.67 -8.02 21.64
CA ARG A 150 -28.37 -8.75 22.72
C ARG A 150 -28.28 -8.07 24.09
N THR A 151 -27.31 -7.17 24.32
CA THR A 151 -27.08 -6.60 25.65
C THR A 151 -26.36 -5.24 25.65
N GLY A 152 -25.21 -5.13 24.98
CA GLY A 152 -24.40 -3.90 24.98
C GLY A 152 -24.91 -2.83 24.02
N GLY A 153 -25.41 -3.24 22.85
CA GLY A 153 -26.02 -2.34 21.86
C GLY A 153 -25.05 -1.58 20.95
N GLY A 154 -23.75 -1.84 21.04
CA GLY A 154 -22.74 -1.22 20.17
C GLY A 154 -22.76 -1.73 18.72
N THR A 155 -22.16 -0.93 17.85
CA THR A 155 -22.19 -1.01 16.39
C THR A 155 -20.79 -1.27 15.83
N VAL A 156 -20.68 -2.11 14.80
CA VAL A 156 -19.40 -2.51 14.20
C VAL A 156 -19.51 -2.37 12.70
N ASP A 157 -18.85 -1.36 12.15
CA ASP A 157 -18.77 -1.14 10.71
C ASP A 157 -17.55 -1.90 10.15
N ILE A 158 -17.64 -2.31 8.89
CA ILE A 158 -16.58 -3.05 8.19
C ILE A 158 -16.44 -2.46 6.79
N ARG A 159 -15.22 -2.03 6.44
CA ARG A 159 -14.86 -1.44 5.14
C ARG A 159 -13.71 -2.22 4.51
N ASN A 160 -13.55 -2.14 3.20
CA ASN A 160 -12.36 -2.58 2.46
C ASN A 160 -11.76 -3.92 2.94
N SER A 161 -12.62 -4.95 3.13
CA SER A 161 -12.23 -6.19 3.81
C SER A 161 -12.48 -7.43 2.97
N TYR A 162 -11.58 -8.41 3.07
CA TYR A 162 -11.60 -9.67 2.33
C TYR A 162 -11.85 -10.87 3.23
N ALA A 163 -12.78 -11.75 2.86
CA ALA A 163 -13.08 -12.98 3.59
C ALA A 163 -13.33 -14.22 2.73
N ARG A 164 -12.66 -15.33 3.08
CA ARG A 164 -12.73 -16.59 2.33
C ARG A 164 -12.76 -17.85 3.21
N ASP A 165 -13.51 -18.86 2.74
CA ASP A 165 -13.62 -20.23 3.30
C ASP A 165 -14.33 -20.42 4.67
N MET A 166 -15.03 -19.40 5.20
CA MET A 166 -15.70 -19.44 6.52
C MET A 166 -16.91 -20.39 6.60
N GLN A 167 -17.13 -21.11 7.72
CA GLN A 167 -18.32 -21.98 7.91
C GLN A 167 -19.57 -21.36 8.59
N PRO A 168 -19.51 -20.23 9.31
CA PRO A 168 -20.70 -19.56 9.83
C PRO A 168 -21.13 -18.38 8.94
N ALA A 169 -20.22 -17.42 8.71
CA ALA A 169 -20.35 -16.25 7.84
C ALA A 169 -18.99 -15.56 7.73
N ALA A 170 -18.79 -14.71 6.72
CA ALA A 170 -17.75 -13.69 6.77
C ALA A 170 -18.15 -12.58 7.75
N TRP A 171 -19.13 -11.76 7.37
CA TRP A 171 -19.50 -10.51 8.03
C TRP A 171 -20.76 -10.71 8.89
N ARG A 172 -20.58 -10.97 10.19
CA ARG A 172 -21.69 -11.28 11.11
C ARG A 172 -21.92 -10.17 12.12
N VAL A 173 -22.26 -8.99 11.59
CA VAL A 173 -22.44 -7.69 12.26
C VAL A 173 -23.63 -7.62 13.24
N PRO A 174 -23.64 -6.63 14.16
CA PRO A 174 -24.84 -6.22 14.90
C PRO A 174 -25.77 -5.40 14.00
N GLY A 175 -26.97 -5.05 14.47
CA GLY A 175 -27.80 -4.03 13.81
C GLY A 175 -27.41 -2.61 14.24
N GLY A 176 -27.49 -1.66 13.30
CA GLY A 176 -27.01 -0.28 13.39
C GLY A 176 -25.62 -0.09 12.77
N SER A 177 -25.29 -0.85 11.72
CA SER A 177 -23.92 -0.99 11.21
C SER A 177 -23.84 -1.17 9.70
N THR A 178 -22.67 -0.89 9.15
CA THR A 178 -22.35 -0.91 7.71
C THR A 178 -21.42 -2.09 7.36
N VAL A 179 -21.56 -2.63 6.16
CA VAL A 179 -20.54 -3.47 5.50
C VAL A 179 -20.33 -2.93 4.09
N GLU A 180 -19.14 -2.40 3.79
CA GLU A 180 -18.89 -1.48 2.69
C GLU A 180 -17.62 -1.91 1.93
N ASN A 181 -17.64 -1.90 0.59
CA ASN A 181 -16.54 -2.38 -0.28
C ASN A 181 -16.00 -3.82 0.01
N CYS A 182 -16.69 -4.64 0.82
CA CYS A 182 -16.15 -5.93 1.25
C CYS A 182 -16.40 -7.07 0.26
N VAL A 183 -15.45 -8.02 0.18
CA VAL A 183 -15.59 -9.27 -0.60
C VAL A 183 -15.74 -10.47 0.33
N ALA A 184 -16.70 -11.34 0.04
CA ALA A 184 -16.92 -12.58 0.78
C ALA A 184 -17.20 -13.78 -0.13
N ILE A 185 -16.22 -14.67 -0.29
CA ILE A 185 -16.28 -15.80 -1.23
C ILE A 185 -16.17 -17.16 -0.53
N ASN A 186 -16.85 -18.18 -1.08
CA ASN A 186 -16.80 -19.59 -0.67
C ASN A 186 -17.19 -19.90 0.79
N CYS A 187 -17.53 -18.87 1.56
CA CYS A 187 -18.03 -18.98 2.92
C CYS A 187 -19.42 -19.63 2.93
N HIS A 188 -19.94 -20.01 4.09
CA HIS A 188 -21.34 -20.41 4.17
C HIS A 188 -22.29 -19.22 3.99
N ARG A 189 -21.88 -18.01 4.38
CA ARG A 189 -22.61 -16.76 4.18
C ARG A 189 -21.62 -15.63 3.95
N GLY A 190 -21.98 -14.66 3.11
CA GLY A 190 -21.30 -13.37 3.07
C GLY A 190 -21.68 -12.57 4.32
N VAL A 191 -22.78 -11.83 4.23
CA VAL A 191 -23.32 -11.04 5.34
C VAL A 191 -24.40 -11.81 6.12
N TRP A 192 -24.36 -11.77 7.46
CA TRP A 192 -25.44 -12.30 8.31
C TRP A 192 -25.79 -11.38 9.50
N VAL A 193 -26.86 -10.58 9.31
CA VAL A 193 -27.53 -9.85 10.40
C VAL A 193 -28.55 -10.74 11.11
N ARG A 194 -28.58 -10.64 12.44
CA ARG A 194 -29.56 -11.38 13.29
C ARG A 194 -30.69 -10.52 13.83
N TYR A 195 -30.47 -9.23 14.08
CA TYR A 195 -31.46 -8.33 14.68
C TYR A 195 -31.11 -6.89 14.31
N GLY A 196 -32.13 -6.05 14.09
CA GLY A 196 -31.92 -4.68 13.66
C GLY A 196 -31.57 -4.57 12.18
N GLU A 197 -31.32 -3.34 11.76
CA GLU A 197 -31.11 -2.92 10.38
C GLU A 197 -29.62 -2.69 10.15
N ILE A 198 -29.11 -3.10 9.00
CA ILE A 198 -27.75 -2.83 8.54
C ILE A 198 -27.78 -2.35 7.10
N ASP A 199 -26.76 -1.62 6.72
CA ASP A 199 -26.54 -1.19 5.34
C ASP A 199 -25.36 -1.99 4.76
N VAL A 200 -25.47 -2.41 3.50
CA VAL A 200 -24.46 -3.18 2.78
C VAL A 200 -24.24 -2.53 1.42
N ILE A 201 -23.01 -2.07 1.18
CA ILE A 201 -22.67 -1.09 0.15
C ILE A 201 -21.47 -1.62 -0.65
N ASP A 202 -21.49 -1.53 -1.98
CA ASP A 202 -20.37 -1.87 -2.90
C ASP A 202 -19.75 -3.28 -2.77
N CYS A 203 -20.36 -4.19 -2.01
CA CYS A 203 -19.78 -5.51 -1.70
C CYS A 203 -19.94 -6.53 -2.84
N ASP A 204 -18.99 -7.45 -3.02
CA ASP A 204 -19.24 -8.71 -3.74
C ASP A 204 -19.39 -9.87 -2.74
N LEU A 205 -20.59 -10.42 -2.69
CA LEU A 205 -20.95 -11.53 -1.82
C LEU A 205 -21.23 -12.81 -2.62
N GLN A 206 -20.93 -12.86 -3.92
CA GLN A 206 -21.32 -13.98 -4.79
C GLN A 206 -20.52 -15.26 -4.51
N GLY A 207 -21.24 -16.37 -4.32
CA GLY A 207 -20.65 -17.72 -4.32
C GLY A 207 -20.52 -18.35 -2.95
N ASN A 208 -21.35 -17.93 -1.99
CA ASN A 208 -21.44 -18.53 -0.66
C ASN A 208 -22.42 -19.72 -0.63
N ARG A 209 -22.20 -20.64 0.31
CA ARG A 209 -22.74 -22.02 0.26
C ARG A 209 -24.13 -22.20 0.88
N VAL A 210 -24.62 -21.23 1.66
CA VAL A 210 -25.93 -21.28 2.36
C VAL A 210 -26.78 -20.05 2.09
N GLY A 211 -26.17 -18.91 1.75
CA GLY A 211 -26.83 -17.69 1.30
C GLY A 211 -25.87 -16.52 1.38
N ASP A 212 -25.68 -15.79 0.29
CA ASP A 212 -24.75 -14.65 0.19
C ASP A 212 -25.18 -13.53 1.15
N MET A 213 -26.47 -13.19 1.14
CA MET A 213 -27.11 -12.28 2.10
C MET A 213 -28.08 -13.02 3.03
N VAL A 214 -27.93 -12.87 4.36
CA VAL A 214 -28.79 -13.55 5.34
C VAL A 214 -29.38 -12.59 6.37
N ALA A 215 -30.68 -12.32 6.26
CA ALA A 215 -31.48 -11.59 7.25
C ALA A 215 -32.28 -12.59 8.12
N HIS A 216 -31.66 -13.12 9.18
CA HIS A 216 -32.26 -14.22 9.97
C HIS A 216 -31.97 -14.16 11.48
N ALA A 217 -33.03 -13.83 12.24
CA ALA A 217 -33.09 -13.90 13.69
C ALA A 217 -33.40 -15.31 14.21
N SER A 218 -32.57 -15.84 15.11
CA SER A 218 -32.76 -17.17 15.72
C SER A 218 -32.87 -17.10 17.25
N GLY A 219 -34.07 -17.42 17.77
CA GLY A 219 -34.26 -17.81 19.18
C GLY A 219 -34.28 -16.69 20.24
N ILE A 220 -34.52 -15.43 19.89
CA ILE A 220 -34.73 -14.34 20.86
C ILE A 220 -35.91 -13.47 20.39
N ALA A 221 -36.81 -13.13 21.30
CA ALA A 221 -37.97 -12.27 21.05
C ALA A 221 -37.79 -10.89 21.70
N GLY A 222 -38.34 -9.84 21.10
CA GLY A 222 -38.31 -8.47 21.63
C GLY A 222 -37.21 -7.56 21.06
N HIS A 223 -36.37 -8.06 20.16
CA HIS A 223 -35.47 -7.24 19.34
C HIS A 223 -36.13 -6.86 18.02
N ALA A 224 -35.59 -5.85 17.33
CA ALA A 224 -35.98 -5.51 15.97
C ALA A 224 -35.74 -6.69 15.00
N ALA A 225 -36.55 -6.77 13.94
CA ALA A 225 -36.36 -7.75 12.87
C ALA A 225 -35.01 -7.50 12.15
N PRO A 226 -34.38 -8.53 11.57
CA PRO A 226 -33.17 -8.37 10.76
C PRO A 226 -33.53 -7.71 9.42
N VAL A 227 -32.96 -6.56 9.14
CA VAL A 227 -33.10 -5.87 7.85
C VAL A 227 -31.70 -5.66 7.27
N ILE A 228 -31.55 -5.86 5.96
CA ILE A 228 -30.39 -5.40 5.21
C ILE A 228 -30.89 -4.43 4.14
N ASN A 229 -30.28 -3.26 4.03
CA ASN A 229 -30.41 -2.38 2.87
C ASN A 229 -29.18 -2.60 1.99
N ALA A 230 -29.38 -2.99 0.74
CA ALA A 230 -28.30 -3.25 -0.21
C ALA A 230 -28.22 -2.13 -1.26
N GLU A 231 -27.07 -1.46 -1.33
CA GLU A 231 -26.73 -0.48 -2.36
C GLU A 231 -25.50 -0.97 -3.12
N ASN A 232 -25.54 -0.87 -4.46
CA ASN A 232 -24.51 -1.31 -5.42
C ASN A 232 -23.82 -2.69 -5.16
N THR A 233 -24.46 -3.56 -4.39
CA THR A 233 -23.89 -4.83 -3.91
C THR A 233 -24.25 -5.98 -4.85
N ALA A 234 -23.33 -6.91 -5.07
CA ALA A 234 -23.51 -8.09 -5.92
C ALA A 234 -23.76 -9.37 -5.08
N TRP A 235 -24.86 -10.08 -5.33
CA TRP A 235 -25.19 -11.33 -4.65
C TRP A 235 -26.08 -12.27 -5.50
N GLY A 236 -25.84 -13.58 -5.42
CA GLY A 236 -26.61 -14.59 -6.18
C GLY A 236 -27.74 -15.23 -5.39
N THR A 237 -27.68 -15.21 -4.06
CA THR A 237 -28.58 -15.96 -3.15
C THR A 237 -28.90 -15.20 -1.87
N ASP A 238 -30.15 -15.25 -1.43
CA ASP A 238 -30.61 -14.61 -0.21
C ASP A 238 -31.26 -15.59 0.78
N THR A 239 -31.41 -15.18 2.04
CA THR A 239 -32.22 -15.90 3.03
C THR A 239 -32.82 -14.94 4.05
N VAL A 240 -34.12 -14.67 3.88
CA VAL A 240 -34.92 -13.82 4.77
C VAL A 240 -35.80 -14.69 5.69
N GLN A 241 -35.71 -14.50 7.01
CA GLN A 241 -36.52 -15.21 8.00
C GLN A 241 -36.93 -14.31 9.18
N SER A 242 -37.81 -14.80 10.04
CA SER A 242 -38.21 -14.15 11.30
C SER A 242 -38.73 -12.71 11.14
N SER A 243 -39.54 -12.47 10.10
CA SER A 243 -40.09 -11.16 9.70
C SER A 243 -39.03 -10.11 9.31
N GLY A 244 -37.82 -10.53 8.94
CA GLY A 244 -36.82 -9.67 8.35
C GLY A 244 -37.13 -9.23 6.92
N ALA A 245 -36.22 -8.46 6.35
CA ALA A 245 -36.23 -8.01 4.96
C ALA A 245 -34.80 -7.90 4.39
N ILE A 246 -34.70 -7.95 3.06
CA ILE A 246 -33.56 -7.43 2.32
C ILE A 246 -34.16 -6.44 1.31
N ASN A 247 -33.67 -5.20 1.36
CA ASN A 247 -34.08 -4.08 0.50
C ASN A 247 -32.96 -3.83 -0.52
N GLY A 248 -33.31 -3.23 -1.67
CA GLY A 248 -32.38 -3.09 -2.80
C GLY A 248 -32.54 -4.21 -3.84
N SER A 249 -31.54 -4.42 -4.69
CA SER A 249 -31.46 -5.50 -5.68
C SER A 249 -30.01 -5.69 -6.12
N SER A 250 -29.59 -6.93 -6.39
CA SER A 250 -28.21 -7.19 -6.82
C SER A 250 -27.89 -6.44 -8.10
N VAL A 251 -26.75 -5.75 -8.11
CA VAL A 251 -26.14 -5.31 -9.36
C VAL A 251 -25.50 -6.52 -10.07
N GLY A 252 -25.16 -6.34 -11.35
CA GLY A 252 -24.25 -7.21 -12.07
C GLY A 252 -22.97 -6.45 -12.34
N SER A 253 -22.04 -6.49 -11.39
CA SER A 253 -20.69 -5.95 -11.51
C SER A 253 -19.74 -6.93 -12.19
N THR A 254 -18.53 -6.49 -12.50
CA THR A 254 -17.36 -7.39 -12.52
C THR A 254 -17.30 -8.12 -11.18
N ARG A 255 -17.02 -9.42 -11.19
CA ARG A 255 -17.09 -10.24 -9.98
C ARG A 255 -15.75 -10.22 -9.27
N ARG A 256 -15.75 -9.75 -8.03
CA ARG A 256 -14.58 -9.70 -7.15
C ARG A 256 -14.46 -11.03 -6.40
N THR A 257 -13.29 -11.67 -6.43
CA THR A 257 -13.09 -13.05 -5.93
C THR A 257 -11.83 -13.27 -5.10
N ASP A 258 -10.80 -12.47 -5.27
CA ASP A 258 -9.47 -12.63 -4.69
C ASP A 258 -9.08 -11.32 -3.95
N PRO A 259 -8.07 -11.31 -3.06
CA PRO A 259 -7.86 -10.17 -2.15
C PRO A 259 -7.47 -8.89 -2.88
N GLU A 260 -6.71 -9.02 -3.98
CA GLU A 260 -6.36 -7.97 -4.95
C GLU A 260 -7.59 -7.27 -5.58
N ASP A 261 -8.80 -7.82 -5.46
CA ASP A 261 -10.03 -7.09 -5.85
C ASP A 261 -10.50 -6.08 -4.77
N VAL A 262 -9.78 -5.92 -3.66
CA VAL A 262 -10.21 -5.10 -2.50
C VAL A 262 -9.11 -4.10 -2.14
N ASP A 263 -9.26 -2.90 -2.68
CA ASP A 263 -8.45 -1.72 -2.40
C ASP A 263 -8.03 -1.59 -0.92
N GLY A 264 -6.72 -1.50 -0.68
CA GLY A 264 -6.09 -1.38 0.64
C GLY A 264 -6.02 -2.67 1.48
N VAL A 265 -6.58 -3.80 1.06
CA VAL A 265 -6.56 -5.02 1.90
C VAL A 265 -5.17 -5.69 1.86
N PRO A 266 -4.54 -5.99 3.01
CA PRO A 266 -3.19 -6.55 3.00
C PRO A 266 -3.17 -7.96 2.42
N LEU A 267 -2.22 -8.25 1.54
CA LEU A 267 -2.04 -9.54 0.86
C LEU A 267 -1.14 -10.50 1.65
N SER A 268 -0.25 -9.98 2.51
CA SER A 268 0.70 -10.72 3.35
C SER A 268 0.70 -10.25 4.82
N ALA A 269 1.45 -10.94 5.68
CA ALA A 269 1.55 -10.57 7.10
C ALA A 269 2.59 -9.46 7.32
N GLU A 270 3.66 -9.50 6.55
CA GLU A 270 4.78 -8.57 6.55
C GLU A 270 4.31 -7.17 6.14
N GLU A 271 3.59 -7.05 5.02
CA GLU A 271 2.92 -5.84 4.51
C GLU A 271 1.98 -5.22 5.54
N ALA A 272 1.06 -6.02 6.08
CA ALA A 272 0.20 -5.58 7.16
C ALA A 272 0.98 -5.11 8.39
N ALA A 273 2.20 -5.60 8.65
CA ALA A 273 3.02 -5.12 9.76
C ALA A 273 3.77 -3.83 9.43
N GLY A 274 4.30 -3.67 8.20
CA GLY A 274 4.91 -2.42 7.72
C GLY A 274 3.92 -1.25 7.74
N GLY A 275 2.67 -1.50 7.36
CA GLY A 275 1.65 -0.48 7.19
C GLY A 275 1.37 -0.15 5.73
N GLU A 276 2.18 -0.71 4.82
CA GLU A 276 1.81 -1.03 3.45
C GLU A 276 0.34 -1.50 3.42
N SER A 277 -0.49 -0.83 2.63
CA SER A 277 -1.89 -1.21 2.42
C SER A 277 -2.02 -1.53 0.94
N GLY A 278 -2.20 -2.80 0.59
CA GLY A 278 -2.14 -3.27 -0.79
C GLY A 278 -2.98 -2.42 -1.74
N ASP A 279 -2.32 -1.56 -2.50
CA ASP A 279 -2.98 -0.57 -3.34
C ASP A 279 -3.62 -1.30 -4.54
N SER A 280 -4.91 -1.09 -4.73
CA SER A 280 -5.72 -1.87 -5.69
C SER A 280 -6.96 -1.06 -6.09
N SER A 281 -6.75 0.22 -6.40
CA SER A 281 -7.82 1.21 -6.46
C SER A 281 -8.58 1.27 -7.80
N PRO A 282 -9.91 1.00 -7.82
CA PRO A 282 -10.73 1.07 -9.02
C PRO A 282 -11.58 2.36 -9.03
N SER A 283 -11.04 3.47 -9.52
CA SER A 283 -11.77 4.74 -9.63
C SER A 283 -13.02 4.61 -10.52
N PRO A 284 -14.23 4.96 -10.02
CA PRO A 284 -14.72 6.34 -10.19
C PRO A 284 -15.72 6.83 -9.10
N PRO A 285 -16.15 8.12 -9.09
CA PRO A 285 -15.47 9.35 -9.55
C PRO A 285 -15.62 10.54 -8.58
N SER A 286 -14.59 11.39 -8.41
CA SER A 286 -14.80 12.77 -7.92
C SER A 286 -13.74 13.78 -8.34
N ASN A 287 -14.15 15.03 -8.57
CA ASN A 287 -13.34 16.14 -9.10
C ASN A 287 -13.86 17.48 -8.51
N PRO A 288 -13.02 18.42 -8.01
CA PRO A 288 -11.66 18.29 -7.47
C PRO A 288 -11.57 18.78 -6.00
N GLY A 289 -10.50 18.38 -5.28
CA GLY A 289 -10.31 18.65 -3.84
C GLY A 289 -9.07 19.50 -3.44
N ASN A 290 -7.95 19.39 -4.18
CA ASN A 290 -6.67 20.10 -3.99
C ASN A 290 -5.96 19.85 -2.63
N GLY A 291 -4.94 18.99 -2.63
CA GLY A 291 -4.04 18.81 -1.47
C GLY A 291 -2.95 17.76 -1.73
N ASP A 292 -1.91 18.22 -2.42
CA ASP A 292 -0.52 17.74 -2.61
C ASP A 292 -0.01 16.59 -1.71
N ASP A 293 0.77 15.69 -2.33
CA ASP A 293 1.81 14.76 -1.81
C ASP A 293 1.39 13.71 -0.73
N GLY A 294 1.79 12.43 -0.73
CA GLY A 294 2.73 11.65 -1.58
C GLY A 294 3.74 10.87 -0.70
N ASP A 295 4.31 9.70 -1.01
CA ASP A 295 4.16 8.62 -2.03
C ASP A 295 4.84 7.34 -1.43
N GLY A 296 4.93 6.12 -1.97
CA GLY A 296 4.51 5.42 -3.22
C GLY A 296 5.08 3.97 -3.23
N GLU A 297 4.80 3.14 -4.25
CA GLU A 297 5.56 1.90 -4.60
C GLU A 297 5.70 1.79 -6.13
N ASP A 298 6.84 1.29 -6.63
CA ASP A 298 7.28 1.51 -8.01
C ASP A 298 6.54 0.64 -9.06
N ASP A 299 5.60 1.25 -9.80
CA ASP A 299 5.33 0.82 -11.18
C ASP A 299 6.61 1.06 -12.02
N PRO A 300 6.97 0.16 -12.96
CA PRO A 300 8.23 0.28 -13.67
C PRO A 300 8.21 1.50 -14.61
N ASP A 301 9.14 2.42 -14.41
CA ASP A 301 9.26 3.65 -15.19
C ASP A 301 9.22 3.36 -16.69
N LEU A 302 8.55 4.22 -17.44
CA LEU A 302 8.53 4.16 -18.89
C LEU A 302 9.95 4.25 -19.48
N GLU A 303 10.89 4.95 -18.83
CA GLU A 303 12.30 4.93 -19.22
C GLU A 303 12.98 3.55 -18.99
N ASP A 304 12.58 2.78 -17.97
CA ASP A 304 13.07 1.41 -17.71
C ASP A 304 12.39 0.36 -18.63
N ILE A 305 11.23 0.70 -19.20
CA ILE A 305 10.44 -0.16 -20.12
C ILE A 305 10.72 0.15 -21.59
N TRP A 306 11.15 1.36 -21.93
CA TRP A 306 11.52 1.77 -23.29
C TRP A 306 12.93 1.27 -23.66
N ASN A 307 13.08 0.75 -24.87
CA ASN A 307 14.35 0.24 -25.39
C ASN A 307 14.87 1.25 -26.43
N ASP A 308 15.97 1.93 -26.14
CA ASP A 308 16.61 2.84 -27.11
C ASP A 308 17.22 2.10 -28.32
N ASP A 309 17.74 0.89 -28.09
CA ASP A 309 18.49 0.09 -29.07
C ASP A 309 17.62 -0.90 -29.90
N GLU A 310 16.34 -1.14 -29.56
CA GLU A 310 15.45 -2.08 -30.25
C GLU A 310 13.99 -1.55 -30.35
N PRO A 311 13.22 -1.86 -31.43
CA PRO A 311 11.85 -1.34 -31.59
C PRO A 311 10.87 -1.77 -30.48
N ASN A 312 10.29 -0.78 -29.80
CA ASN A 312 9.28 -0.93 -28.76
C ASN A 312 7.91 -1.23 -29.37
N HIS A 313 7.17 -2.16 -28.78
CA HIS A 313 5.79 -2.45 -29.16
C HIS A 313 4.85 -1.50 -28.42
N LEU A 314 4.36 -0.47 -29.12
CA LEU A 314 3.35 0.47 -28.63
C LEU A 314 1.98 0.03 -29.14
N VAL A 315 1.06 -0.27 -28.22
CA VAL A 315 -0.36 -0.49 -28.52
C VAL A 315 -1.16 0.67 -27.93
N LEU A 316 -2.18 1.14 -28.65
CA LEU A 316 -3.13 2.13 -28.15
C LEU A 316 -4.50 1.46 -28.00
N GLU A 317 -5.10 1.48 -26.80
CA GLU A 317 -6.39 0.83 -26.51
C GLU A 317 -7.47 1.86 -26.10
N ASP A 318 -8.70 1.76 -26.65
CA ASP A 318 -9.85 2.63 -26.34
C ASP A 318 -10.48 2.25 -24.98
N GLY A 319 -10.44 3.15 -24.00
CA GLY A 319 -11.06 2.95 -22.68
C GLY A 319 -12.59 3.04 -22.68
N THR A 320 -13.24 3.33 -23.82
CA THR A 320 -14.63 3.81 -23.86
C THR A 320 -15.52 3.10 -24.91
N SER A 321 -16.50 3.83 -25.43
CA SER A 321 -17.34 3.44 -26.59
C SER A 321 -17.44 4.62 -27.57
N GLY A 322 -16.35 5.39 -27.65
CA GLY A 322 -16.23 6.61 -28.42
C GLY A 322 -15.72 6.40 -29.84
N VAL A 323 -15.08 7.43 -30.36
CA VAL A 323 -14.05 7.35 -31.40
C VAL A 323 -13.02 8.41 -31.03
N SER A 324 -11.76 8.02 -30.88
CA SER A 324 -10.66 8.91 -30.48
C SER A 324 -9.67 9.02 -31.64
N GLU A 325 -9.47 10.25 -32.12
CA GLU A 325 -8.37 10.57 -33.06
C GLU A 325 -7.07 10.65 -32.26
N TYR A 326 -5.98 10.12 -32.83
CA TYR A 326 -4.65 10.20 -32.21
C TYR A 326 -3.57 10.59 -33.21
N GLN A 327 -2.55 11.29 -32.72
CA GLN A 327 -1.33 11.65 -33.45
C GLN A 327 -0.12 11.51 -32.53
N LEU A 328 0.97 10.92 -33.03
CA LEU A 328 2.28 10.92 -32.39
C LEU A 328 3.34 11.45 -33.36
N THR A 329 4.33 12.17 -32.87
CA THR A 329 5.51 12.59 -33.64
C THR A 329 6.79 12.21 -32.90
N GLY A 330 7.89 11.98 -33.61
CA GLY A 330 9.16 11.60 -32.99
C GLY A 330 10.34 11.56 -33.95
N TYR A 331 11.50 11.17 -33.43
CA TYR A 331 12.73 10.95 -34.20
C TYR A 331 13.14 9.49 -34.13
N GLY A 332 13.42 8.91 -35.30
CA GLY A 332 13.79 7.50 -35.46
C GLY A 332 12.93 6.80 -36.50
N THR A 333 12.42 5.61 -36.19
CA THR A 333 11.56 4.86 -37.11
C THR A 333 10.30 4.35 -36.43
N ALA A 334 9.21 4.30 -37.20
CA ALA A 334 7.97 3.67 -36.81
C ALA A 334 7.44 2.78 -37.95
N GLU A 335 6.94 1.59 -37.64
CA GLU A 335 6.20 0.72 -38.55
C GLU A 335 4.86 0.31 -37.91
N ALA A 336 3.80 0.19 -38.71
CA ALA A 336 2.49 -0.29 -38.23
C ALA A 336 2.50 -1.81 -38.01
N GLY A 337 1.84 -2.27 -36.95
CA GLY A 337 1.79 -3.67 -36.52
C GLY A 337 0.72 -4.52 -37.21
N ASP A 338 0.24 -5.54 -36.50
CA ASP A 338 -0.69 -6.57 -37.01
C ASP A 338 -2.17 -6.25 -36.71
N ASP A 339 -2.46 -5.36 -35.75
CA ASP A 339 -3.82 -4.92 -35.37
C ASP A 339 -4.22 -3.58 -36.04
N ALA A 340 -3.28 -2.68 -36.34
CA ALA A 340 -3.54 -1.39 -37.01
C ALA A 340 -4.17 -1.52 -38.42
N ASP A 341 -5.25 -0.77 -38.71
CA ASP A 341 -5.91 -0.78 -40.03
C ASP A 341 -5.18 0.10 -41.04
N THR A 342 -4.18 -0.46 -41.74
CA THR A 342 -3.46 0.24 -42.81
C THR A 342 -4.18 0.29 -44.17
N ASN A 343 -5.49 -0.03 -44.24
CA ASN A 343 -6.24 -0.18 -45.49
C ASN A 343 -6.42 1.13 -46.29
N PRO A 344 -5.82 1.28 -47.50
CA PRO A 344 -5.85 2.53 -48.27
C PRO A 344 -7.24 2.90 -48.84
N ASP A 345 -8.22 2.00 -48.82
CA ASP A 345 -9.60 2.29 -49.19
C ASP A 345 -10.46 2.78 -47.99
N ASP A 346 -9.97 2.71 -46.74
CA ASP A 346 -10.69 3.24 -45.57
C ASP A 346 -10.31 4.71 -45.27
N PRO A 347 -11.29 5.58 -44.94
CA PRO A 347 -11.04 6.95 -44.49
C PRO A 347 -10.57 7.08 -43.03
N TYR A 348 -10.68 6.05 -42.19
CA TYR A 348 -10.24 6.04 -40.79
C TYR A 348 -8.97 5.21 -40.55
N ARG A 349 -8.33 4.74 -41.63
CA ARG A 349 -7.09 3.96 -41.55
C ARG A 349 -5.99 4.70 -40.77
N ASP A 350 -5.07 3.92 -40.24
CA ASP A 350 -3.86 4.43 -39.62
C ASP A 350 -2.80 4.71 -40.70
N THR A 351 -1.98 5.73 -40.45
CA THR A 351 -0.86 6.07 -41.32
C THR A 351 0.38 6.44 -40.52
N VAL A 352 1.46 5.71 -40.79
CA VAL A 352 2.82 6.14 -40.44
C VAL A 352 3.44 6.84 -41.66
N SER A 353 4.13 7.95 -41.41
CA SER A 353 4.90 8.69 -42.42
C SER A 353 6.22 9.20 -41.84
N SER A 354 7.18 9.53 -42.71
CA SER A 354 8.52 9.97 -42.30
C SER A 354 9.12 10.95 -43.31
N ASP A 355 9.88 11.94 -42.84
CA ASP A 355 10.70 12.84 -43.70
C ASP A 355 12.10 13.00 -43.09
N GLY A 356 13.10 12.38 -43.73
CA GLY A 356 14.41 12.21 -43.11
C GLY A 356 14.34 11.20 -41.97
N ASP A 357 14.66 11.66 -40.77
CA ASP A 357 14.71 10.89 -39.53
C ASP A 357 13.56 11.28 -38.57
N GLU A 358 12.66 12.20 -38.97
CA GLU A 358 11.39 12.51 -38.29
C GLU A 358 10.31 11.49 -38.72
N PHE A 359 9.49 11.00 -37.78
CA PHE A 359 8.28 10.22 -38.04
C PHE A 359 7.00 10.87 -37.49
N VAL A 360 5.87 10.54 -38.11
CA VAL A 360 4.52 10.90 -37.67
C VAL A 360 3.59 9.70 -37.81
N VAL A 361 2.83 9.39 -36.75
CA VAL A 361 1.74 8.42 -36.72
C VAL A 361 0.42 9.16 -36.57
N GLU A 362 -0.59 8.83 -37.37
CA GLU A 362 -1.97 9.36 -37.31
C GLU A 362 -2.96 8.18 -37.39
N GLY A 363 -4.02 8.14 -36.57
CA GLY A 363 -5.01 7.04 -36.57
C GLY A 363 -6.30 7.30 -35.79
N PHE A 364 -7.20 6.29 -35.72
CA PHE A 364 -8.55 6.42 -35.12
C PHE A 364 -9.03 5.17 -34.35
N LEU A 365 -8.92 5.22 -33.03
CA LEU A 365 -9.52 4.22 -32.14
C LEU A 365 -11.06 4.32 -32.10
N GLY A 366 -11.75 3.18 -31.98
CA GLY A 366 -13.23 3.14 -31.94
C GLY A 366 -13.80 1.81 -31.46
N GLY A 367 -13.48 1.43 -30.23
CA GLY A 367 -13.81 0.13 -29.63
C GLY A 367 -12.92 -1.03 -30.10
N TYR A 368 -11.72 -0.70 -30.56
CA TYR A 368 -10.63 -1.61 -30.95
C TYR A 368 -9.31 -1.06 -30.40
N ARG A 369 -8.20 -1.62 -30.88
CA ARG A 369 -6.84 -1.20 -30.56
C ARG A 369 -6.01 -1.21 -31.85
N ASP A 370 -5.02 -0.33 -31.89
CA ASP A 370 -4.08 -0.20 -33.00
C ASP A 370 -2.66 -0.35 -32.44
N ASP A 371 -1.72 -0.90 -33.23
CA ASP A 371 -0.36 -1.17 -32.75
C ASP A 371 0.77 -0.74 -33.71
N PHE A 372 1.91 -0.38 -33.13
CA PHE A 372 3.08 0.17 -33.81
C PHE A 372 4.37 -0.37 -33.19
N TYR A 373 5.42 -0.44 -34.00
CA TYR A 373 6.78 -0.70 -33.55
C TYR A 373 7.61 0.56 -33.73
N VAL A 374 8.16 1.10 -32.63
CA VAL A 374 8.82 2.42 -32.58
C VAL A 374 10.24 2.30 -32.03
N GLU A 375 11.23 2.78 -32.79
CA GLU A 375 12.66 2.81 -32.45
C GLU A 375 13.12 4.27 -32.45
N GLY A 376 13.67 4.75 -31.33
CA GLY A 376 14.05 6.17 -31.12
C GLY A 376 13.15 6.89 -30.10
N ARG A 377 12.99 8.22 -30.25
CA ARG A 377 12.28 9.11 -29.31
C ARG A 377 10.89 9.53 -29.80
N ILE A 378 9.94 9.70 -28.89
CA ILE A 378 8.67 10.42 -29.13
C ILE A 378 8.78 11.89 -28.68
N ASP A 379 8.43 12.82 -29.57
CA ASP A 379 8.53 14.29 -29.38
C ASP A 379 7.20 14.94 -28.98
N SER A 380 6.06 14.37 -29.39
CA SER A 380 4.74 14.78 -28.90
C SER A 380 3.66 13.72 -29.16
N VAL A 381 2.63 13.74 -28.32
CA VAL A 381 1.41 12.94 -28.44
C VAL A 381 0.18 13.85 -28.41
N THR A 382 -0.90 13.41 -29.02
CA THR A 382 -2.21 14.09 -28.95
C THR A 382 -3.30 13.04 -29.10
N VAL A 383 -4.17 12.90 -28.10
CA VAL A 383 -5.33 12.00 -28.11
C VAL A 383 -6.62 12.76 -27.78
N ASP A 384 -7.72 12.48 -28.49
CA ASP A 384 -8.96 13.26 -28.37
C ASP A 384 -9.88 12.82 -27.19
N SER A 385 -9.73 11.58 -26.68
CA SER A 385 -10.34 11.10 -25.42
C SER A 385 -9.84 9.71 -24.98
N ASP A 386 -9.66 9.52 -23.66
CA ASP A 386 -9.65 8.22 -22.94
C ASP A 386 -8.95 7.04 -23.68
N VAL A 387 -7.68 7.24 -24.07
CA VAL A 387 -6.80 6.21 -24.65
C VAL A 387 -5.82 5.74 -23.57
N THR A 388 -5.48 4.45 -23.54
CA THR A 388 -4.34 3.92 -22.78
C THR A 388 -3.22 3.54 -23.74
N ALA A 389 -1.99 3.99 -23.47
CA ALA A 389 -0.81 3.49 -24.15
C ALA A 389 -0.33 2.21 -23.45
N VAL A 390 0.09 1.20 -24.21
CA VAL A 390 0.69 -0.01 -23.68
C VAL A 390 2.03 -0.23 -24.37
N VAL A 391 3.13 0.02 -23.66
CA VAL A 391 4.50 -0.11 -24.15
C VAL A 391 5.09 -1.41 -23.65
N ASN A 392 5.48 -2.28 -24.58
CA ASN A 392 6.12 -3.60 -24.34
C ASN A 392 5.32 -4.56 -23.42
N GLY A 393 4.07 -4.21 -23.09
CA GLY A 393 3.16 -4.98 -22.24
C GLY A 393 2.74 -4.30 -20.93
N ASN A 394 3.33 -3.15 -20.58
CA ASN A 394 2.96 -2.34 -19.41
C ASN A 394 2.15 -1.12 -19.86
N ALA A 395 1.23 -0.63 -19.02
CA ALA A 395 0.29 0.43 -19.39
C ALA A 395 0.71 1.79 -18.83
N PHE A 396 0.53 2.84 -19.64
CA PHE A 396 0.94 4.22 -19.40
C PHE A 396 -0.15 5.19 -19.91
N ASP A 397 -0.17 6.41 -19.41
CA ASP A 397 -0.92 7.49 -20.04
C ASP A 397 -0.25 7.88 -21.37
N PRO A 398 -0.99 8.10 -22.47
CA PRO A 398 -0.40 8.57 -23.73
C PRO A 398 0.41 9.86 -23.61
N ASP A 399 0.13 10.74 -22.63
CA ASP A 399 0.92 11.95 -22.39
C ASP A 399 2.31 11.63 -21.77
N GLU A 400 2.48 10.49 -21.08
CA GLU A 400 3.78 10.04 -20.52
C GLU A 400 4.77 9.63 -21.61
N LEU A 401 4.29 9.34 -22.82
CA LEU A 401 5.14 9.10 -23.99
C LEU A 401 5.87 10.39 -24.48
N GLU A 402 5.50 11.60 -24.04
CA GLU A 402 6.16 12.83 -24.49
C GLU A 402 7.58 12.98 -23.92
N GLY A 403 8.58 12.69 -24.77
CA GLY A 403 10.01 12.84 -24.47
C GLY A 403 10.77 11.53 -24.33
N VAL A 404 10.08 10.38 -24.25
CA VAL A 404 10.70 9.09 -23.93
C VAL A 404 11.49 8.50 -25.09
N GLY A 405 12.60 7.84 -24.73
CA GLY A 405 13.57 7.27 -25.65
C GLY A 405 14.69 8.25 -26.04
N SER A 406 15.90 7.74 -26.16
CA SER A 406 17.01 8.49 -26.73
C SER A 406 16.96 8.49 -28.26
N TRP A 407 17.39 9.59 -28.87
CA TRP A 407 17.81 9.63 -30.27
C TRP A 407 19.19 10.28 -30.36
N ASP A 408 20.21 9.43 -30.43
CA ASP A 408 21.60 9.76 -30.09
C ASP A 408 22.31 10.55 -31.22
N ASP A 409 22.32 11.88 -31.11
CA ASP A 409 23.02 12.80 -32.03
C ASP A 409 23.89 13.84 -31.25
N GLU A 410 24.72 13.32 -30.33
CA GLU A 410 25.83 13.96 -29.57
C GLU A 410 25.49 15.03 -28.48
N ASP A 411 25.71 14.66 -27.20
CA ASP A 411 25.92 15.49 -25.98
C ASP A 411 24.83 16.48 -25.49
N GLU A 412 24.31 16.30 -24.25
CA GLU A 412 24.62 17.09 -23.02
C GLU A 412 23.84 16.51 -21.80
N SER A 413 24.19 16.90 -20.57
CA SER A 413 23.80 16.21 -19.31
C SER A 413 23.09 17.10 -18.26
N SER A 414 22.12 16.52 -17.56
CA SER A 414 21.64 16.94 -16.22
C SER A 414 21.06 15.68 -15.55
N ASP A 415 21.59 15.17 -14.44
CA ASP A 415 21.63 15.74 -13.07
C ASP A 415 20.26 15.68 -12.39
N ASP A 416 19.96 14.55 -11.75
CA ASP A 416 19.41 14.44 -10.38
C ASP A 416 19.59 12.98 -9.90
N SER A 417 20.28 12.75 -8.76
CA SER A 417 20.44 11.41 -8.16
C SER A 417 20.88 11.47 -6.68
N ASP A 418 20.05 10.94 -5.78
CA ASP A 418 20.22 11.01 -4.31
C ASP A 418 21.31 10.07 -3.71
N GLU A 419 22.49 9.95 -4.32
CA GLU A 419 23.65 9.32 -3.65
C GLU A 419 24.27 10.25 -2.59
N GLN A 420 23.59 10.33 -1.43
CA GLN A 420 23.87 11.28 -0.35
C GLN A 420 25.36 11.26 0.09
N LEU A 421 26.07 12.37 -0.15
CA LEU A 421 27.54 12.39 -0.17
C LEU A 421 28.19 11.98 1.18
N PRO A 422 29.21 11.08 1.18
CA PRO A 422 29.54 10.22 2.33
C PRO A 422 30.45 10.86 3.40
N HIS A 423 30.95 12.08 3.20
CA HIS A 423 31.90 12.72 4.13
C HIS A 423 31.38 14.08 4.58
N VAL A 424 31.59 14.45 5.85
CA VAL A 424 31.06 15.69 6.44
C VAL A 424 32.17 16.58 6.97
N LEU A 425 32.18 17.84 6.51
CA LEU A 425 33.08 18.89 6.98
C LEU A 425 32.27 20.00 7.66
N LEU A 426 32.45 20.16 8.97
CA LEU A 426 31.74 21.12 9.83
C LEU A 426 32.70 22.18 10.38
N PHE A 427 32.33 23.45 10.21
CA PHE A 427 32.99 24.62 10.79
C PHE A 427 32.15 25.14 11.96
N ASP A 428 32.69 25.17 13.19
CA ASP A 428 31.97 25.66 14.38
C ASP A 428 32.60 26.95 14.93
N GLY A 429 31.94 28.08 14.67
CA GLY A 429 32.32 29.39 15.21
C GLY A 429 31.71 29.70 16.59
N THR A 430 30.85 28.86 17.17
CA THR A 430 30.02 29.23 18.33
C THR A 430 30.81 29.60 19.60
N GLU A 431 32.02 29.04 19.78
CA GLU A 431 32.94 29.36 20.89
C GLU A 431 34.13 30.27 20.45
N ALA A 432 34.21 30.69 19.18
CA ALA A 432 35.31 31.49 18.65
C ALA A 432 35.30 32.94 19.15
N SER A 433 36.48 33.56 19.33
CA SER A 433 36.55 34.95 19.83
C SER A 433 36.30 36.03 18.76
N GLY A 434 36.12 35.63 17.50
CA GLY A 434 35.84 36.48 16.35
C GLY A 434 35.61 35.67 15.07
N PRO A 435 35.21 36.32 13.96
CA PRO A 435 34.88 35.65 12.71
C PRO A 435 36.08 34.92 12.10
N THR A 436 35.78 33.78 11.48
CA THR A 436 36.72 32.87 10.84
C THR A 436 36.31 32.65 9.40
N THR A 437 37.15 33.05 8.43
CA THR A 437 36.92 32.70 7.02
C THR A 437 37.58 31.36 6.70
N TYR A 438 36.94 30.60 5.81
CA TYR A 438 37.47 29.33 5.31
C TYR A 438 37.36 29.25 3.78
N SER A 439 38.15 28.34 3.21
CA SER A 439 37.98 27.86 1.84
C SER A 439 38.61 26.49 1.70
N PHE A 440 37.95 25.60 0.98
CA PHE A 440 38.47 24.27 0.67
C PHE A 440 38.11 23.87 -0.76
N THR A 441 38.85 22.91 -1.32
CA THR A 441 38.59 22.31 -2.62
C THR A 441 38.62 20.79 -2.47
N ILE A 442 37.70 20.08 -3.10
CA ILE A 442 37.63 18.61 -3.17
C ILE A 442 37.78 18.11 -4.62
N ASP A 443 37.89 16.78 -4.81
CA ASP A 443 37.98 16.15 -6.13
C ASP A 443 36.83 15.17 -6.49
N GLY A 444 35.73 15.20 -5.73
CA GLY A 444 34.39 14.71 -6.11
C GLY A 444 33.35 15.85 -6.17
N GLU A 445 32.15 15.65 -5.60
CA GLU A 445 31.10 16.65 -5.37
C GLU A 445 31.11 17.26 -3.96
N VAL A 446 30.42 18.39 -3.77
CA VAL A 446 30.26 19.07 -2.47
C VAL A 446 28.98 19.89 -2.39
N GLU A 447 28.25 19.74 -1.28
CA GLU A 447 26.94 20.35 -1.05
C GLU A 447 26.81 20.94 0.36
N PRO A 448 26.02 22.01 0.57
CA PRO A 448 25.67 22.49 1.90
C PRO A 448 24.92 21.44 2.74
N SER A 449 25.04 21.49 4.06
CA SER A 449 24.36 20.57 4.97
C SER A 449 23.96 21.23 6.29
N GLU A 450 22.81 20.83 6.86
CA GLU A 450 22.37 21.26 8.20
C GLU A 450 23.06 20.48 9.35
N TYR A 451 24.06 19.65 9.06
CA TYR A 451 24.66 18.70 10.01
C TYR A 451 25.00 19.31 11.40
N ARG A 452 24.46 18.70 12.45
CA ARG A 452 24.53 19.15 13.87
C ARG A 452 24.01 20.58 14.10
N GLY A 453 23.01 21.00 13.33
CA GLY A 453 22.41 22.33 13.40
C GLY A 453 23.34 23.40 12.82
N ALA A 454 23.97 23.08 11.70
CA ALA A 454 24.57 24.06 10.82
C ALA A 454 23.47 24.80 10.03
N THR A 455 23.79 26.01 9.57
CA THR A 455 22.89 26.83 8.74
C THR A 455 23.34 26.78 7.29
N ILE A 456 22.45 26.37 6.40
CA ILE A 456 22.59 26.64 4.97
C ILE A 456 22.26 28.13 4.75
N ASP A 457 23.17 28.87 4.12
CA ASP A 457 23.08 30.31 3.88
C ASP A 457 23.66 30.66 2.50
N ASP A 458 22.89 31.40 1.71
CA ASP A 458 23.22 31.88 0.35
C ASP A 458 24.46 32.80 0.30
N GLU A 459 24.96 33.31 1.44
CA GLU A 459 26.23 34.05 1.48
C GLU A 459 27.49 33.15 1.31
N ASN A 460 27.34 31.82 1.24
CA ASN A 460 28.44 30.89 0.95
C ASN A 460 28.64 30.69 -0.57
N GLU A 461 29.90 30.74 -1.02
CA GLU A 461 30.26 30.72 -2.45
C GLU A 461 30.86 29.35 -2.83
N ILE A 462 30.13 28.59 -3.66
CA ILE A 462 30.59 27.34 -4.29
C ILE A 462 30.93 27.61 -5.76
N GLU A 463 32.22 27.60 -6.11
CA GLU A 463 32.72 27.72 -7.49
C GLU A 463 33.20 26.33 -7.97
N GLY A 464 32.26 25.51 -8.47
CA GLY A 464 32.52 24.09 -8.76
C GLY A 464 32.94 23.36 -7.48
N THR A 465 33.98 22.53 -7.52
CA THR A 465 34.46 21.78 -6.34
C THR A 465 35.16 22.64 -5.26
N THR A 466 35.10 23.97 -5.34
CA THR A 466 35.76 24.90 -4.40
C THR A 466 34.76 25.75 -3.63
N VAL A 467 34.76 25.59 -2.31
CA VAL A 467 33.87 26.30 -1.38
C VAL A 467 34.59 27.45 -0.67
N ARG A 468 33.86 28.53 -0.36
CA ARG A 468 34.29 29.65 0.48
C ARG A 468 33.15 30.12 1.39
N GLY A 469 33.46 30.38 2.65
CA GLY A 469 32.48 30.87 3.61
C GLY A 469 33.09 31.53 4.85
N ILE A 470 32.23 31.87 5.81
CA ILE A 470 32.61 32.61 7.02
C ILE A 470 31.69 32.26 8.19
N VAL A 471 32.23 31.61 9.23
CA VAL A 471 31.52 31.45 10.52
C VAL A 471 31.93 32.55 11.50
N ALA A 472 30.98 33.09 12.27
CA ALA A 472 31.31 33.99 13.39
C ALA A 472 30.82 33.50 14.75
N ASN A 473 29.53 33.20 14.90
CA ASN A 473 28.95 32.62 16.13
C ASN A 473 27.88 31.57 15.83
N TRP A 474 28.02 30.91 14.68
CA TRP A 474 27.14 29.90 14.11
C TRP A 474 27.99 28.76 13.51
N ARG A 475 27.36 27.89 12.73
CA ARG A 475 27.97 26.71 12.11
C ARG A 475 27.63 26.65 10.63
N ASP A 476 28.61 26.28 9.82
CA ASP A 476 28.42 25.93 8.41
C ASP A 476 28.90 24.47 8.27
N ALA A 477 28.17 23.64 7.53
CA ALA A 477 28.57 22.26 7.25
C ALA A 477 28.35 21.91 5.78
N TYR A 478 29.11 20.93 5.31
CA TYR A 478 29.07 20.44 3.94
C TYR A 478 29.15 18.92 3.92
N ARG A 479 28.33 18.26 3.10
CA ARG A 479 28.58 16.88 2.67
C ARG A 479 29.45 16.91 1.41
N PHE A 480 30.32 15.93 1.21
CA PHE A 480 31.21 15.85 0.04
C PHE A 480 31.66 14.41 -0.28
N SER A 481 32.10 14.19 -1.52
CA SER A 481 32.79 12.98 -1.97
C SER A 481 34.26 13.28 -2.35
N GLY A 482 35.12 12.26 -2.34
CA GLY A 482 36.54 12.39 -2.70
C GLY A 482 37.46 12.94 -1.59
N ASP A 483 38.66 13.38 -1.97
CA ASP A 483 39.72 13.90 -1.09
C ASP A 483 39.70 15.44 -1.04
N ILE A 484 40.04 16.03 0.13
CA ILE A 484 40.26 17.49 0.24
C ILE A 484 41.64 17.86 -0.31
N THR A 485 41.67 18.59 -1.42
CA THR A 485 42.89 18.88 -2.21
C THR A 485 43.56 20.23 -1.91
N ASP A 486 42.81 21.24 -1.47
CA ASP A 486 43.34 22.47 -0.84
C ASP A 486 42.46 22.85 0.37
N PHE A 487 43.05 23.39 1.43
CA PHE A 487 42.31 23.77 2.64
C PHE A 487 42.93 25.00 3.32
N ARG A 488 42.09 25.96 3.71
CA ARG A 488 42.49 27.23 4.33
C ARG A 488 41.50 27.64 5.41
N LEU A 489 42.03 27.99 6.58
CA LEU A 489 41.30 28.61 7.69
C LEU A 489 42.01 29.90 8.13
N ALA A 490 41.26 30.97 8.41
CA ALA A 490 41.78 32.21 8.94
C ALA A 490 40.88 32.76 10.07
N GLY A 491 41.09 32.25 11.28
CA GLY A 491 40.36 32.65 12.49
C GLY A 491 40.59 31.69 13.66
N GLU A 492 39.57 31.48 14.49
CA GLU A 492 39.61 30.67 15.72
C GLU A 492 38.45 29.67 15.84
N ALA A 493 37.66 29.44 14.78
CA ALA A 493 36.64 28.39 14.76
C ALA A 493 37.26 26.99 14.87
N ASP A 494 36.56 26.07 15.54
CA ASP A 494 36.89 24.65 15.51
C ASP A 494 36.42 24.03 14.18
N ILE A 495 37.17 23.05 13.70
CA ILE A 495 36.82 22.26 12.50
C ILE A 495 36.63 20.82 12.93
N ASN A 496 35.55 20.21 12.46
CA ASN A 496 35.32 18.78 12.59
C ASN A 496 35.18 18.16 11.19
N LEU A 497 35.78 16.99 11.01
CA LEU A 497 35.81 16.28 9.74
C LEU A 497 35.57 14.80 10.03
N GLU A 498 34.43 14.29 9.56
CA GLU A 498 33.98 12.92 9.75
C GLU A 498 33.85 12.27 8.36
N TYR A 499 34.41 11.06 8.21
CA TYR A 499 34.37 10.25 6.99
C TYR A 499 33.42 9.09 7.21
N ASP A 500 32.84 8.58 6.11
CA ASP A 500 31.89 7.47 6.09
C ASP A 500 30.73 7.70 7.09
N VAL A 501 29.99 8.80 6.87
CA VAL A 501 28.97 9.31 7.81
C VAL A 501 27.55 8.89 7.39
N ASP A 502 27.18 7.70 7.88
CA ASP A 502 25.79 7.29 8.11
C ASP A 502 25.08 8.35 9.03
N GLU A 503 23.75 8.45 8.96
CA GLU A 503 22.94 9.52 9.62
C GLU A 503 22.97 9.55 11.17
#